data_AF-A0A959QBR9-F1
#
_entry.id   AF-A0A959QBR9-F1
#
_cell.length_a   1.000
_cell.length_b   1.000
_cell.length_c   1.000
_cell.angle_alpha   90.00
_cell.angle_beta   90.00
_cell.angle_gamma   90.00
#
_symmetry.space_group_name_H-M   'P 1'
#
loop_
_entity.id
_entity.type
_entity.pdbx_description
1 polymer ?
#
loop_
_entity_poly.entity_id
_entity_poly.type
_entity_poly.pdbx_seq_one_letter_code
_entity_poly.pdbx_strand_id
1 'polypeptide(L)'
;MKTPVLVLFLLLLPFFAGAHPSWGLAITPSGDLYFVDVLHHGDGTLWKLDRHGKVTPVLTQFHSHDLFLAADGRLWLAQAIWRTGEIEGEGHNYLLRYDPNTEALDTLVFTDDWDEFYGSSIAADGSQSVLFTIGNQVFRKQFDGPTELLFEHRFERI
;
A
#
# COMPACT_ATOMS: atom_id res chain seq x y z
N MET A 1 -22.50 -42.01 10.72
CA MET A 1 -21.16 -41.92 10.10
C MET A 1 -20.83 -40.47 9.73
N LYS A 2 -20.87 -39.46 10.61
CA LYS A 2 -20.77 -38.06 10.10
C LYS A 2 -20.10 -37.00 10.99
N THR A 3 -19.79 -37.25 12.26
CA THR A 3 -19.22 -36.23 13.16
C THR A 3 -17.70 -36.06 13.10
N PRO A 4 -16.87 -37.13 13.12
CA PRO A 4 -15.41 -36.96 13.15
C PRO A 4 -14.83 -36.46 11.80
N VAL A 5 -15.50 -36.77 10.69
CA VAL A 5 -15.09 -36.32 9.35
C VAL A 5 -15.31 -34.82 9.18
N LEU A 6 -16.40 -34.27 9.75
CA LEU A 6 -16.68 -32.83 9.69
C LEU A 6 -15.67 -32.02 10.51
N VAL A 7 -15.28 -32.51 11.68
CA VAL A 7 -14.25 -31.88 12.52
C VAL A 7 -12.89 -31.89 11.81
N LEU A 8 -12.53 -33.02 11.18
CA LEU A 8 -11.29 -33.10 10.40
C LEU A 8 -11.30 -32.16 9.19
N PHE A 9 -12.44 -32.00 8.52
CA PHE A 9 -12.60 -31.08 7.39
C PHE A 9 -12.48 -29.60 7.83
N LEU A 10 -13.05 -29.24 8.98
CA LEU A 10 -12.94 -27.89 9.54
C LEU A 10 -11.52 -27.54 10.01
N LEU A 11 -10.75 -28.53 10.48
CA LEU A 11 -9.36 -28.34 10.89
C LEU A 11 -8.39 -28.12 9.71
N LEU A 12 -8.78 -28.45 8.48
CA LEU A 12 -7.96 -28.31 7.27
C LEU A 12 -8.22 -27.00 6.50
N LEU A 13 -9.25 -26.24 6.84
CA LEU A 13 -9.59 -24.97 6.19
C LEU A 13 -8.59 -23.81 6.40
N PRO A 14 -7.82 -23.68 7.50
CA PRO A 14 -6.97 -22.49 7.69
C PRO A 14 -5.71 -22.50 6.80
N PHE A 15 -5.40 -23.58 6.08
CA PHE A 15 -4.17 -23.68 5.28
C PHE A 15 -4.22 -22.97 3.92
N PHE A 16 -5.36 -22.41 3.52
CA PHE A 16 -5.52 -21.74 2.22
C PHE A 16 -5.67 -20.22 2.30
N ALA A 17 -5.40 -19.61 3.46
CA ALA A 17 -5.32 -18.15 3.58
C ALA A 17 -3.98 -17.64 3.03
N GLY A 18 -3.84 -17.63 1.70
CA GLY A 18 -2.73 -16.95 1.01
C GLY A 18 -2.98 -15.45 1.04
N ALA A 19 -2.54 -14.77 2.10
CA ALA A 19 -2.51 -13.33 2.09
C ALA A 19 -1.40 -12.85 1.16
N HIS A 20 -1.72 -11.87 0.31
CA HIS A 20 -0.81 -11.32 -0.67
C HIS A 20 0.39 -10.67 0.03
N PRO A 21 1.65 -10.97 -0.39
CA PRO A 21 2.82 -10.38 0.22
C PRO A 21 2.84 -8.87 -0.02
N SER A 22 3.58 -8.15 0.81
CA SER A 22 3.89 -6.74 0.54
C SER A 22 4.80 -6.61 -0.68
N TRP A 23 4.70 -5.49 -1.39
CA TRP A 23 5.47 -5.25 -2.63
C TRP A 23 6.41 -4.04 -2.54
N GLY A 24 6.68 -3.56 -1.33
CA GLY A 24 7.46 -2.35 -1.10
C GLY A 24 8.81 -2.61 -0.44
N LEU A 25 9.89 -2.48 -1.21
CA LEU A 25 11.28 -2.40 -0.73
C LEU A 25 11.92 -1.14 -1.32
N ALA A 26 12.53 -0.30 -0.49
CA ALA A 26 13.20 0.92 -0.92
C ALA A 26 14.55 1.07 -0.22
N ILE A 27 15.61 1.38 -0.97
CA ILE A 27 16.94 1.67 -0.40
C ILE A 27 17.24 3.14 -0.59
N THR A 28 17.29 3.91 0.50
CA THR A 28 17.59 5.34 0.44
C THR A 28 19.03 5.60 -0.02
N PRO A 29 19.37 6.83 -0.47
CA PRO A 29 20.75 7.18 -0.79
C PRO A 29 21.74 7.03 0.37
N SER A 30 21.27 7.11 1.62
CA SER A 30 22.10 6.83 2.80
C SER A 30 22.51 5.37 2.89
N GLY A 31 21.77 4.45 2.25
CA GLY A 31 21.95 3.00 2.29
C GLY A 31 21.04 2.29 3.29
N ASP A 32 20.04 2.97 3.84
CA ASP A 32 19.04 2.36 4.71
C ASP A 32 17.96 1.66 3.87
N LEU A 33 17.56 0.45 4.27
CA LEU A 33 16.47 -0.29 3.62
C LEU A 33 15.18 -0.01 4.37
N TYR A 34 14.14 0.34 3.64
CA TYR A 34 12.77 0.45 4.13
C TYR A 34 11.91 -0.63 3.49
N PHE A 35 11.01 -1.21 4.27
CA PHE A 35 10.11 -2.23 3.78
C PHE A 35 8.79 -2.24 4.53
N VAL A 36 7.72 -2.55 3.80
CA VAL A 36 6.38 -2.73 4.38
C VAL A 36 6.18 -4.19 4.78
N ASP A 37 5.74 -4.42 6.01
CA ASP A 37 5.24 -5.70 6.51
C ASP A 37 3.73 -5.55 6.71
N VAL A 38 2.95 -5.86 5.67
CA VAL A 38 1.49 -5.59 5.57
C VAL A 38 0.68 -6.25 6.69
N LEU A 39 1.13 -7.38 7.20
CA LEU A 39 0.38 -8.21 8.15
C LEU A 39 1.02 -8.28 9.54
N HIS A 40 2.00 -7.42 9.82
CA HIS A 40 2.60 -7.35 11.14
C HIS A 40 1.51 -7.12 12.20
N HIS A 41 1.26 -8.14 13.03
CA HIS A 41 0.18 -8.15 14.03
C HIS A 41 -1.24 -7.82 13.50
N GLY A 42 -1.48 -8.01 12.20
CA GLY A 42 -2.77 -7.75 11.55
C GLY A 42 -2.95 -6.33 11.00
N ASP A 43 -2.22 -5.34 11.54
CA ASP A 43 -2.40 -3.93 11.18
C ASP A 43 -1.28 -3.37 10.29
N GLY A 44 -0.18 -4.11 10.13
CA GLY A 44 0.93 -3.77 9.28
C GLY A 44 1.93 -2.78 9.89
N THR A 45 3.15 -2.74 9.35
CA THR A 45 4.23 -1.88 9.84
C THR A 45 5.19 -1.51 8.71
N LEU A 46 5.61 -0.24 8.65
CA LEU A 46 6.78 0.19 7.89
C LEU A 46 8.02 0.02 8.75
N TRP A 47 8.98 -0.75 8.27
CA TRP A 47 10.25 -1.01 8.93
C TRP A 47 11.40 -0.28 8.26
N LYS A 48 12.40 0.06 9.06
CA LYS A 48 13.73 0.49 8.63
C LYS A 48 14.75 -0.55 9.08
N LEU A 49 15.62 -0.98 8.17
CA LEU A 49 16.86 -1.70 8.42
C LEU A 49 18.02 -0.75 8.12
N ASP A 50 18.74 -0.32 9.15
CA ASP A 50 19.91 0.53 8.96
C ASP A 50 21.12 -0.26 8.43
N ARG A 51 22.16 0.48 8.01
CA ARG A 51 23.40 -0.10 7.48
C ARG A 51 24.18 -0.96 8.48
N HIS A 52 23.87 -0.87 9.76
CA HIS A 52 24.49 -1.67 10.82
C HIS A 52 23.69 -2.93 11.13
N GLY A 53 22.58 -3.16 10.42
CA GLY A 53 21.74 -4.34 10.59
C GLY A 53 20.65 -4.17 11.65
N LYS A 54 20.44 -2.95 12.19
CA LYS A 54 19.40 -2.71 13.18
C LYS A 54 18.06 -2.50 12.50
N VAL A 55 17.06 -3.26 12.93
CA VAL A 55 15.67 -3.12 12.49
C VAL A 55 14.88 -2.26 13.49
N THR A 56 14.19 -1.23 13.02
CA THR A 56 13.35 -0.35 13.83
C THR A 56 12.02 -0.07 13.14
N PRO A 57 10.89 -0.04 13.87
CA PRO A 57 9.61 0.35 13.30
C PRO A 57 9.61 1.86 13.01
N VAL A 58 9.07 2.25 11.88
CA VAL A 58 8.93 3.65 11.43
C VAL A 58 7.49 4.10 11.57
N LEU A 59 6.56 3.33 11.00
CA LEU A 59 5.11 3.52 11.15
C LEU A 59 4.49 2.21 11.61
N THR A 60 3.71 2.25 12.68
CA THR A 60 2.94 1.10 13.18
C THR A 60 1.46 1.27 12.84
N GLN A 61 0.71 0.18 12.83
CA GLN A 61 -0.70 0.17 12.40
C GLN A 61 -0.86 0.72 10.98
N PHE A 62 0.07 0.32 10.11
CA PHE A 62 0.22 0.82 8.77
C PHE A 62 0.10 -0.31 7.74
N HIS A 63 -1.13 -0.51 7.26
CA HIS A 63 -1.47 -1.55 6.29
C HIS A 63 -1.29 -1.03 4.87
N SER A 64 -0.08 -1.16 4.31
CA SER A 64 0.25 -0.68 2.98
C SER A 64 1.02 -1.71 2.17
N HIS A 65 0.57 -1.95 0.94
CA HIS A 65 1.25 -2.83 0.00
C HIS A 65 2.39 -2.14 -0.75
N ASP A 66 2.34 -0.80 -0.84
CA ASP A 66 3.13 0.00 -1.77
C ASP A 66 4.13 0.90 -1.05
N LEU A 67 5.39 0.79 -1.42
CA LEU A 67 6.47 1.68 -0.99
C LEU A 67 7.29 2.08 -2.21
N PHE A 68 7.44 3.38 -2.41
CA PHE A 68 8.23 3.93 -3.50
C PHE A 68 9.27 4.91 -2.96
N LEU A 69 10.49 4.87 -3.51
CA LEU A 69 11.52 5.87 -3.23
C LEU A 69 11.52 6.93 -4.32
N ALA A 70 11.16 8.15 -3.97
CA ALA A 70 11.25 9.28 -4.88
C ALA A 70 12.71 9.70 -5.12
N ALA A 71 12.96 10.37 -6.24
CA ALA A 71 14.29 10.81 -6.64
C ALA A 71 14.94 11.80 -5.64
N ASP A 72 14.14 12.47 -4.82
CA ASP A 72 14.59 13.36 -3.75
C ASP A 72 14.94 12.64 -2.44
N GLY A 73 14.85 11.31 -2.41
CA GLY A 73 15.15 10.48 -1.24
C GLY A 73 14.00 10.31 -0.26
N ARG A 74 12.82 10.87 -0.54
CA ARG A 74 11.61 10.68 0.29
C ARG A 74 10.88 9.40 -0.10
N LEU A 75 10.19 8.81 0.88
CA LEU A 75 9.38 7.62 0.68
C LEU A 75 7.94 8.03 0.40
N TRP A 76 7.32 7.42 -0.59
CA TRP A 76 5.92 7.59 -0.92
C TRP A 76 5.22 6.27 -0.64
N LEU A 77 4.09 6.34 0.06
CA LEU A 77 3.34 5.18 0.50
C LEU A 77 1.87 5.36 0.16
N ALA A 78 1.22 4.30 -0.32
CA ALA A 78 -0.22 4.31 -0.55
C ALA A 78 -0.89 3.40 0.49
N GLN A 79 -1.98 3.87 1.09
CA GLN A 79 -2.73 3.11 2.09
C GLN A 79 -4.21 3.17 1.77
N ALA A 80 -4.85 2.00 1.70
CA ALA A 80 -6.29 1.85 1.67
C ALA A 80 -6.75 1.26 2.99
N ILE A 81 -7.60 1.99 3.73
CA ILE A 81 -8.17 1.54 5.00
C ILE A 81 -9.64 1.20 4.79
N TRP A 82 -9.95 -0.09 4.87
CA TRP A 82 -11.33 -0.58 4.86
C TRP A 82 -12.04 -0.23 6.17
N ARG A 83 -13.31 0.20 6.10
CA ARG A 83 -14.16 0.31 7.30
C ARG A 83 -15.18 -0.81 7.32
N THR A 84 -15.42 -1.34 8.51
CA THR A 84 -16.39 -2.42 8.71
C THR A 84 -17.80 -1.92 8.39
N GLY A 85 -18.49 -2.61 7.47
CA GLY A 85 -19.88 -2.31 7.11
C GLY A 85 -20.05 -1.46 5.86
N GLU A 86 -18.94 -1.04 5.24
CA GLU A 86 -18.92 -0.33 3.96
C GLU A 86 -18.89 -1.29 2.76
N ILE A 87 -19.40 -0.83 1.62
CA ILE A 87 -19.38 -1.59 0.36
C ILE A 87 -17.95 -1.58 -0.19
N GLU A 88 -17.61 -2.59 -1.00
CA GLU A 88 -16.33 -2.63 -1.74
C GLU A 88 -16.13 -1.29 -2.47
N GLY A 89 -15.20 -0.44 -2.00
CA GLY A 89 -14.94 0.88 -2.56
C GLY A 89 -15.19 2.12 -1.73
N GLU A 90 -15.60 1.99 -0.47
CA GLU A 90 -15.89 3.16 0.38
C GLU A 90 -14.83 3.40 1.47
N GLY A 91 -13.64 2.77 1.35
CA GLY A 91 -12.55 2.93 2.32
C GLY A 91 -11.80 4.27 2.25
N HIS A 92 -11.05 4.59 3.30
CA HIS A 92 -10.18 5.77 3.32
C HIS A 92 -8.89 5.51 2.54
N ASN A 93 -8.64 6.32 1.50
CA ASN A 93 -7.49 6.16 0.63
C ASN A 93 -6.49 7.31 0.82
N TYR A 94 -5.24 6.98 1.15
CA TYR A 94 -4.18 7.93 1.44
C TYR A 94 -2.99 7.75 0.51
N LEU A 95 -2.45 8.87 0.03
CA LEU A 95 -1.08 8.96 -0.45
C LEU A 95 -0.27 9.72 0.60
N LEU A 96 0.74 9.08 1.16
CA LEU A 96 1.59 9.62 2.19
C LEU A 96 3.00 9.85 1.66
N ARG A 97 3.67 10.85 2.23
CA ARG A 97 5.09 11.12 1.98
C ARG A 97 5.83 11.17 3.30
N TYR A 98 6.82 10.30 3.45
CA TYR A 98 7.71 10.25 4.60
C TYR A 98 9.11 10.74 4.23
N ASP A 99 9.69 11.62 5.04
CA ASP A 99 11.07 12.06 4.91
C ASP A 99 11.98 11.34 5.91
N PRO A 100 12.87 10.44 5.45
CA PRO A 100 13.80 9.71 6.31
C PRO A 100 14.76 10.59 7.12
N ASN A 101 15.01 11.83 6.72
CA ASN A 101 15.98 12.71 7.37
C ASN A 101 15.35 13.52 8.51
N THR A 102 14.10 13.92 8.35
CA THR A 102 13.36 14.73 9.32
C THR A 102 12.33 13.92 10.11
N GLU A 103 12.08 12.68 9.70
CA GLU A 103 11.02 11.80 10.18
C GLU A 103 9.60 12.38 10.01
N ALA A 104 9.46 13.42 9.16
CA ALA A 104 8.17 14.04 8.87
C ALA A 104 7.30 13.12 8.01
N LEU A 105 6.01 13.07 8.31
CA LEU A 105 4.99 12.37 7.54
C LEU A 105 3.91 13.36 7.08
N ASP A 106 3.80 13.52 5.77
CA ASP A 106 2.78 14.35 5.13
C ASP A 106 1.70 13.47 4.49
N THR A 107 0.45 13.95 4.50
CA THR A 107 -0.61 13.42 3.64
C THR A 107 -0.69 14.27 2.38
N LEU A 108 -0.44 13.65 1.22
CA LEU A 108 -0.48 14.30 -0.09
C LEU A 108 -1.85 14.20 -0.75
N VAL A 109 -2.51 13.06 -0.58
CA VAL A 109 -3.87 12.80 -1.08
C VAL A 109 -4.65 12.10 0.02
N PHE A 110 -5.89 12.51 0.21
CA PHE A 110 -6.90 11.79 0.98
C PHE A 110 -8.22 11.85 0.21
N THR A 111 -8.87 10.71 0.05
CA THR A 111 -10.22 10.64 -0.49
C THR A 111 -10.94 9.38 0.00
N ASP A 112 -12.26 9.47 0.11
CA ASP A 112 -13.16 8.35 0.35
C ASP A 112 -13.76 7.83 -0.97
N ASP A 113 -13.44 8.47 -2.10
CA ASP A 113 -13.88 8.07 -3.43
C ASP A 113 -12.82 7.18 -4.10
N TRP A 114 -13.12 5.90 -4.25
CA TRP A 114 -12.24 4.93 -4.90
C TRP A 114 -11.95 5.30 -6.36
N ASP A 115 -12.89 5.92 -7.06
CA ASP A 115 -12.68 6.35 -8.45
C ASP A 115 -11.73 7.55 -8.53
N GLU A 116 -11.59 8.32 -7.44
CA GLU A 116 -10.63 9.41 -7.35
C GLU A 116 -9.21 8.88 -7.05
N PHE A 117 -9.05 7.99 -6.07
CA PHE A 117 -7.77 7.35 -5.76
C PHE A 117 -7.95 6.08 -4.92
N TYR A 118 -7.41 4.94 -5.39
CA TYR A 118 -7.56 3.64 -4.72
C TYR A 118 -6.61 3.40 -3.53
N GLY A 119 -5.60 4.24 -3.30
CA GLY A 119 -4.67 3.98 -2.19
C GLY A 119 -3.79 2.73 -2.38
N SER A 120 -3.62 2.24 -3.61
CA SER A 120 -2.67 1.17 -3.95
C SER A 120 -2.25 1.21 -5.44
N SER A 121 -1.27 0.38 -5.82
CA SER A 121 -0.78 0.19 -7.20
C SER A 121 -0.28 1.49 -7.81
N ILE A 122 0.57 2.19 -7.05
CA ILE A 122 1.02 3.53 -7.40
C ILE A 122 2.40 3.52 -8.08
N ALA A 123 2.63 4.54 -8.89
CA ALA A 123 3.94 4.96 -9.34
C ALA A 123 4.05 6.48 -9.18
N ALA A 124 5.15 6.94 -8.60
CA ALA A 124 5.43 8.35 -8.42
C ALA A 124 6.66 8.74 -9.24
N ASP A 125 6.63 9.92 -9.86
CA ASP A 125 7.77 10.46 -10.61
C ASP A 125 8.38 11.69 -9.90
N GLY A 126 7.88 12.05 -8.72
CA GLY A 126 8.28 13.25 -7.99
C GLY A 126 7.61 14.53 -8.49
N SER A 127 6.69 14.45 -9.44
CA SER A 127 5.80 15.57 -9.81
C SER A 127 4.73 15.79 -8.72
N GLN A 128 3.94 16.86 -8.84
CA GLN A 128 2.77 17.11 -7.98
C GLN A 128 1.60 16.13 -8.27
N SER A 129 1.92 14.90 -8.68
CA SER A 129 0.96 13.89 -9.07
C SER A 129 1.47 12.47 -8.78
N VAL A 130 0.54 11.52 -8.80
CA VAL A 130 0.80 10.09 -8.73
C VAL A 130 0.08 9.38 -9.87
N LEU A 131 0.70 8.35 -10.43
CA LEU A 131 0.05 7.42 -11.35
C LEU A 131 -0.46 6.22 -10.57
N PHE A 132 -1.62 5.70 -10.92
CA PHE A 132 -2.16 4.49 -10.29
C PHE A 132 -3.03 3.71 -11.26
N THR A 133 -3.33 2.46 -10.92
CA THR A 133 -4.21 1.61 -11.74
C THR A 133 -5.49 1.24 -11.01
N ILE A 134 -6.62 1.39 -11.68
CA ILE A 134 -7.93 0.88 -11.27
C ILE A 134 -8.70 0.42 -12.52
N GLY A 135 -9.49 -0.65 -12.40
CA GLY A 135 -10.34 -1.10 -13.51
C GLY A 135 -9.60 -1.46 -14.81
N ASN A 136 -8.36 -1.96 -14.70
CA ASN A 136 -7.44 -2.25 -15.81
C ASN A 136 -7.08 -1.02 -16.67
N GLN A 137 -7.08 0.17 -16.09
CA GLN A 137 -6.66 1.40 -16.75
C GLN A 137 -5.65 2.15 -15.86
N VAL A 138 -4.89 3.07 -16.47
CA VAL A 138 -3.92 3.90 -15.76
C VAL A 138 -4.46 5.31 -15.64
N PHE A 139 -4.42 5.84 -14.43
CA PHE A 139 -4.87 7.18 -14.08
C PHE A 139 -3.73 8.01 -13.53
N ARG A 140 -3.89 9.33 -13.60
CA ARG A 140 -3.04 10.31 -12.94
C ARG A 140 -3.90 11.09 -11.95
N LYS A 141 -3.47 11.14 -10.69
CA LYS A 141 -4.04 11.99 -9.65
C LYS A 141 -3.10 13.16 -9.37
N GLN A 142 -3.53 14.40 -9.63
CA GLN A 142 -2.85 15.59 -9.10
C GLN A 142 -3.17 15.73 -7.60
N PHE A 143 -2.22 16.13 -6.76
CA PHE A 143 -2.43 16.16 -5.30
C PHE A 143 -3.62 17.03 -4.88
N ASP A 144 -3.67 18.25 -5.41
CA ASP A 144 -4.75 19.21 -5.15
C ASP A 144 -5.72 19.35 -6.33
N GLY A 145 -5.73 18.37 -7.25
CA GLY A 145 -6.43 18.48 -8.52
C GLY A 145 -7.22 17.24 -8.90
N PRO A 146 -7.74 17.18 -10.14
CA PRO A 146 -8.57 16.09 -10.59
C PRO A 146 -7.77 14.80 -10.80
N THR A 147 -8.52 13.70 -10.86
CA THR A 147 -8.05 12.42 -11.39
C THR A 147 -8.38 12.37 -12.88
N GLU A 148 -7.39 12.01 -13.69
CA GLU A 148 -7.49 11.97 -15.14
C GLU A 148 -7.08 10.59 -15.66
N LEU A 149 -7.83 10.07 -16.62
CA LEU A 149 -7.42 8.88 -17.37
C LEU A 149 -6.16 9.22 -18.18
N LEU A 150 -5.08 8.47 -17.98
CA LEU A 150 -3.80 8.77 -18.64
C LEU A 150 -3.83 8.41 -20.13
N PHE A 151 -4.52 7.32 -20.50
CA PHE A 151 -4.75 6.89 -21.87
C PHE A 151 -5.95 5.94 -21.98
N GLU A 152 -6.57 5.87 -23.17
CA GLU A 152 -7.82 5.12 -23.39
C GLU A 152 -7.68 3.59 -23.37
N HIS A 153 -6.45 3.07 -23.46
CA HIS A 153 -6.21 1.63 -23.44
C HIS A 153 -6.62 0.99 -22.10
N ARG A 154 -7.37 -0.11 -22.20
CA ARG A 154 -7.74 -0.98 -21.09
C ARG A 154 -7.02 -2.31 -21.23
N PHE A 155 -6.26 -2.70 -20.21
CA PHE A 155 -5.50 -3.93 -20.20
C PHE A 155 -6.43 -5.14 -20.02
N GLU A 156 -6.09 -6.24 -20.69
CA GLU A 156 -6.76 -7.52 -20.50
C GLU A 156 -6.00 -8.38 -19.48
N ARG A 157 -6.72 -9.28 -18.82
CA ARG A 157 -6.08 -10.29 -17.96
C ARG A 157 -5.38 -11.30 -18.87
N ILE A 158 -4.08 -11.48 -18.67
CA ILE A 158 -3.25 -12.50 -19.34
C ILE A 158 -3.41 -13.84 -18.63
#